data_AF-K2Q0G8-F1
#
_entry.id   AF-K2Q0G8-F1
#
_cell.length_a   1.000
_cell.length_b   1.000
_cell.length_c   1.000
_cell.angle_alpha   90.00
_cell.angle_beta   90.00
_cell.angle_gamma   90.00
#
_symmetry.space_group_name_H-M   'P 1'
#
loop_
_entity.id
_entity.type
_entity.pdbx_description
1 polymer ?
#
loop_
_entity_poly.entity_id
_entity_poly.type
_entity_poly.pdbx_seq_one_letter_code
_entity_poly.pdbx_strand_id
1 'polypeptide(L)'
;MFQEKDPQLEKIIDQLSTMMDLCYVFESQLRSTESVIPLIIVLHQGSTKTVNQEMVSKMNAIFREARMYTFKVFPLDYAISLLKQHNLFFMQHCQIENLIYHVRDANLEQFQVEINEVTFDLVREQIDHQLSSCVHHLDAACEHKDEGNFAKALFSLYAYHKSLLDIAAEFHLGHQFEEHLISELQNLFAPFDINLSCVYDIHIEQDRQLLEYLDQAAEKNFMTPTFLNEQEIEAITSKANITLKATLQLFRSQLKATKYDFEKLGKLKRLPHLTPDQGFQKIRKDLQNLVNRKILELRPGHDKIYYKANLKVDGTADILYHISGLLKVCIMALGNENTDIFPEPKLNIQTTLEHILELLPFEEVECLERIIDELEITTDHYLLEPPKYLYA
;
A
#
# COMPACT_ATOMS: atom_id res chain seq x y z
N MET A 1 -5.43 7.83 33.13
CA MET A 1 -5.82 9.14 33.66
C MET A 1 -6.93 9.63 32.75
N PHE A 2 -8.20 9.43 33.14
CA PHE A 2 -9.34 9.79 32.29
C PHE A 2 -9.45 11.32 32.27
N GLN A 3 -9.19 11.94 31.11
CA GLN A 3 -9.44 13.36 30.91
C GLN A 3 -10.94 13.62 31.06
N GLU A 4 -11.31 14.71 31.73
CA GLU A 4 -12.68 15.22 31.70
C GLU A 4 -13.09 15.38 30.23
N LYS A 5 -14.15 14.69 29.84
CA LYS A 5 -14.66 14.71 28.47
C LYS A 5 -15.11 16.14 28.13
N ASP A 6 -14.67 16.64 26.98
CA ASP A 6 -15.14 17.92 26.45
C ASP A 6 -16.67 17.85 26.27
N PRO A 7 -17.45 18.66 27.01
CA PRO A 7 -18.92 18.61 26.96
C PRO A 7 -19.47 18.96 25.57
N GLN A 8 -18.69 19.67 24.73
CA GLN A 8 -19.05 19.89 23.34
C GLN A 8 -18.97 18.59 22.53
N LEU A 9 -17.97 17.74 22.79
CA LEU A 9 -17.74 16.49 22.10
C LEU A 9 -18.79 15.43 22.47
N GLU A 10 -19.21 15.38 23.74
CA GLU A 10 -20.33 14.52 24.15
C GLU A 10 -21.62 14.88 23.40
N LYS A 11 -21.94 16.17 23.29
CA LYS A 11 -23.11 16.63 22.52
C LYS A 11 -23.03 16.23 21.04
N ILE A 12 -21.84 16.29 20.44
CA ILE A 12 -21.61 15.88 19.05
C ILE A 12 -21.82 14.37 18.90
N ILE A 13 -21.27 13.56 19.81
CA ILE A 13 -21.44 12.11 19.81
C ILE A 13 -22.91 11.74 19.93
N ASP A 14 -23.66 12.39 20.83
CA ASP A 14 -25.09 12.18 20.98
C ASP A 14 -25.83 12.49 19.67
N GLN A 15 -25.54 13.62 19.03
CA GLN A 15 -26.12 13.98 17.73
C GLN A 15 -25.79 12.95 16.65
N LEU A 16 -24.54 12.51 16.54
CA LEU A 16 -24.13 11.48 15.59
C LEU A 16 -24.85 10.15 15.84
N SER A 17 -24.99 9.74 17.11
CA SER A 17 -25.69 8.50 17.48
C SER A 17 -27.18 8.48 17.10
N THR A 18 -27.82 9.66 17.01
CA THR A 18 -29.20 9.77 16.52
C THR A 18 -29.31 9.72 15.00
N MET A 19 -28.22 10.02 14.30
CA MET A 19 -28.20 10.12 12.84
C MET A 19 -27.73 8.85 12.16
N MET A 20 -26.79 8.11 12.76
CA MET A 20 -26.19 6.92 12.17
C MET A 20 -26.01 5.83 13.22
N ASP A 21 -25.84 4.59 12.75
CA ASP A 21 -25.51 3.43 13.59
C ASP A 21 -24.05 3.54 14.06
N LEU A 22 -23.83 4.42 15.04
CA LEU A 22 -22.53 4.78 15.55
C LEU A 22 -21.92 3.62 16.36
N CYS A 23 -20.71 3.19 15.98
CA CYS A 23 -20.02 2.08 16.63
C CYS A 23 -18.89 2.57 17.56
N TYR A 24 -17.99 3.41 17.04
CA TYR A 24 -16.80 3.89 17.75
C TYR A 24 -16.52 5.34 17.41
N VAL A 25 -15.96 6.10 18.36
CA VAL A 25 -15.37 7.41 18.10
C VAL A 25 -13.99 7.48 18.73
N PHE A 26 -13.01 7.90 17.94
CA PHE A 26 -11.63 8.13 18.37
C PHE A 26 -11.30 9.61 18.29
N GLU A 27 -10.59 10.12 19.29
CA GLU A 27 -9.98 11.43 19.31
C GLU A 27 -8.47 11.29 19.13
N SER A 28 -7.95 11.90 18.07
CA SER A 28 -6.54 11.86 17.73
C SER A 28 -6.09 13.22 17.20
N GLN A 29 -4.88 13.28 16.66
CA GLN A 29 -4.28 14.51 16.15
C GLN A 29 -3.59 14.24 14.82
N LEU A 30 -3.90 15.05 13.82
CA LEU A 30 -3.11 15.14 12.60
C LEU A 30 -1.96 16.10 12.87
N ARG A 31 -0.73 15.56 12.79
CA ARG A 31 0.49 16.36 12.93
C ARG A 31 0.99 16.72 11.54
N SER A 32 0.99 18.02 11.25
CA SER A 32 1.73 18.61 10.15
C SER A 32 3.08 19.12 10.66
N THR A 33 3.99 19.51 9.76
CA THR A 33 5.25 20.17 10.11
C THR A 33 5.05 21.48 10.89
N GLU A 34 3.91 22.16 10.69
CA GLU A 34 3.67 23.51 11.23
C GLU A 34 2.45 23.59 12.16
N SER A 35 1.60 22.56 12.21
CA SER A 35 0.34 22.59 12.96
C SER A 35 -0.03 21.23 13.54
N VAL A 36 -0.79 21.27 14.63
CA VAL A 36 -1.45 20.09 15.20
C VAL A 36 -2.94 20.33 15.07
N ILE A 37 -3.60 19.47 14.30
CA ILE A 37 -5.03 19.58 14.01
C ILE A 37 -5.75 18.48 14.77
N PRO A 38 -6.64 18.82 15.71
CA PRO A 38 -7.50 17.84 16.37
C PRO A 38 -8.33 17.07 15.34
N LEU A 39 -8.30 15.74 15.42
CA LEU A 39 -8.98 14.83 14.51
C LEU A 39 -9.94 13.93 15.28
N ILE A 40 -11.20 13.90 14.86
CA ILE A 40 -12.19 12.94 15.34
C ILE A 40 -12.46 11.92 14.23
N ILE A 41 -12.30 10.65 14.55
CA ILE A 41 -12.63 9.53 13.67
C ILE A 41 -13.92 8.89 14.17
N VAL A 42 -14.91 8.82 13.30
CA VAL A 42 -16.23 8.24 13.58
C VAL A 42 -16.36 6.95 12.77
N LEU A 43 -16.57 5.83 13.46
CA LEU A 43 -16.84 4.55 12.81
C LEU A 43 -18.31 4.17 12.98
N HIS A 44 -18.97 3.78 11.89
CA HIS A 44 -20.38 3.41 11.89
C HIS A 44 -20.62 2.05 11.23
N GLN A 45 -21.75 1.42 11.55
CA GLN A 45 -22.21 0.21 10.88
C GLN A 45 -22.75 0.56 9.49
N GLY A 46 -22.50 -0.30 8.50
CA GLY A 46 -23.02 -0.14 7.13
C GLY A 46 -21.92 0.00 6.08
N SER A 47 -22.24 0.65 4.96
CA SER A 47 -21.31 0.87 3.83
C SER A 47 -21.03 2.36 3.61
N THR A 48 -20.09 2.71 2.74
CA THR A 48 -19.88 4.11 2.34
C THR A 48 -21.14 4.72 1.71
N LYS A 49 -22.02 3.90 1.12
CA LYS A 49 -23.29 4.31 0.49
C LYS A 49 -24.43 4.57 1.49
N THR A 50 -24.28 4.18 2.76
CA THR A 50 -25.31 4.46 3.79
C THR A 50 -25.35 5.93 4.21
N VAL A 51 -24.28 6.70 3.94
CA VAL A 51 -24.26 8.15 4.20
C VAL A 51 -24.85 8.89 3.00
N ASN A 52 -26.11 9.33 3.11
CA ASN A 52 -26.76 10.09 2.05
C ASN A 52 -26.40 11.60 2.10
N GLN A 53 -26.73 12.36 1.06
CA GLN A 53 -26.42 13.80 0.98
C GLN A 53 -27.05 14.62 2.14
N GLU A 54 -28.19 14.18 2.67
CA GLU A 54 -28.86 14.82 3.80
C GLU A 54 -28.06 14.65 5.10
N MET A 55 -27.54 13.44 5.34
CA MET A 55 -26.63 13.12 6.44
C MET A 55 -25.33 13.93 6.31
N VAL A 56 -24.72 13.97 5.12
CA VAL A 56 -23.51 14.79 4.88
C VAL A 56 -23.78 16.26 5.23
N SER A 57 -24.92 16.81 4.82
CA SER A 57 -25.29 18.19 5.10
C SER A 57 -25.46 18.45 6.60
N LYS A 58 -26.11 17.54 7.32
CA LYS A 58 -26.28 17.61 8.78
C LYS A 58 -24.96 17.44 9.53
N MET A 59 -24.11 16.50 9.11
CA MET A 59 -22.76 16.30 9.66
C MET A 59 -21.90 17.56 9.46
N ASN A 60 -21.93 18.14 8.26
CA ASN A 60 -21.23 19.40 7.99
C ASN A 60 -21.73 20.54 8.89
N ALA A 61 -23.02 20.59 9.23
CA ALA A 61 -23.54 21.57 10.18
C ALA A 61 -22.99 21.33 11.61
N ILE A 62 -23.00 20.08 12.07
CA ILE A 62 -22.43 19.68 13.37
C ILE A 62 -20.93 20.03 13.43
N PHE A 63 -20.17 19.69 12.38
CA PHE A 63 -18.73 19.93 12.32
C PHE A 63 -18.39 21.42 12.18
N ARG A 64 -19.24 22.22 11.51
CA ARG A 64 -19.09 23.69 11.45
C ARG A 64 -19.25 24.37 12.81
N GLU A 65 -20.07 23.84 13.70
CA GLU A 65 -20.17 24.32 15.09
C GLU A 65 -18.90 23.98 15.88
N ALA A 66 -18.24 22.89 15.53
CA ALA A 66 -17.02 22.37 16.14
C ALA A 66 -15.75 22.77 15.37
N ARG A 67 -15.57 24.07 15.07
CA ARG A 67 -14.49 24.60 14.21
C ARG A 67 -13.06 24.21 14.60
N MET A 68 -12.84 23.67 15.79
CA MET A 68 -11.53 23.26 16.27
C MET A 68 -11.15 21.83 15.88
N TYR A 69 -12.11 21.02 15.40
CA TYR A 69 -11.89 19.61 15.07
C TYR A 69 -12.08 19.36 13.58
N THR A 70 -11.22 18.51 13.02
CA THR A 70 -11.42 17.84 11.74
C THR A 70 -12.13 16.52 11.98
N PHE A 71 -13.11 16.17 11.15
CA PHE A 71 -13.84 14.92 11.28
C PHE A 71 -13.61 14.02 10.07
N LYS A 72 -13.48 12.72 10.32
CA LYS A 72 -13.46 11.68 9.30
C LYS A 72 -14.40 10.55 9.70
N VAL A 73 -15.20 10.08 8.74
CA VAL A 73 -16.24 9.09 9.00
C VAL A 73 -16.02 7.90 8.08
N PHE A 74 -16.00 6.69 8.66
CA PHE A 74 -15.71 5.47 7.94
C PHE A 74 -16.68 4.35 8.33
N PRO A 75 -17.02 3.43 7.40
CA PRO A 75 -17.61 2.16 7.76
C PRO A 75 -16.67 1.36 8.66
N LEU A 76 -17.22 0.71 9.68
CA LEU A 76 -16.46 -0.10 10.64
C LEU A 76 -15.66 -1.21 9.92
N ASP A 77 -16.31 -1.98 9.06
CA ASP A 77 -15.67 -3.10 8.36
C ASP A 77 -14.50 -2.64 7.48
N TYR A 78 -14.63 -1.47 6.85
CA TYR A 78 -13.57 -0.86 6.05
C TYR A 78 -12.37 -0.48 6.93
N ALA A 79 -12.60 0.22 8.04
CA ALA A 79 -11.55 0.63 8.97
C ALA A 79 -10.83 -0.57 9.57
N ILE A 80 -11.55 -1.61 9.96
CA ILE A 80 -10.97 -2.85 10.52
C ILE A 80 -10.19 -3.63 9.47
N SER A 81 -10.69 -3.71 8.24
CA SER A 81 -9.97 -4.35 7.13
C SER A 81 -8.63 -3.64 6.88
N LEU A 82 -8.64 -2.32 6.76
CA LEU A 82 -7.42 -1.55 6.53
C LEU A 82 -6.47 -1.57 7.72
N LEU A 83 -6.98 -1.55 8.95
CA LEU A 83 -6.16 -1.69 10.15
C LEU A 83 -5.43 -3.05 10.18
N LYS A 84 -6.12 -4.15 9.84
CA LYS A 84 -5.51 -5.49 9.70
C LYS A 84 -4.51 -5.60 8.57
N GLN A 85 -4.67 -4.77 7.54
CA GLN A 85 -3.70 -4.62 6.45
C GLN A 85 -2.58 -3.65 6.80
N HIS A 86 -2.46 -3.20 8.05
CA HIS A 86 -1.42 -2.28 8.52
C HIS A 86 -1.48 -0.89 7.87
N ASN A 87 -2.66 -0.43 7.45
CA ASN A 87 -2.79 0.93 6.95
C ASN A 87 -2.40 1.95 8.04
N LEU A 88 -1.44 2.82 7.70
CA LEU A 88 -0.79 3.72 8.64
C LEU A 88 -1.75 4.69 9.33
N PHE A 89 -2.77 5.18 8.60
CA PHE A 89 -3.77 6.08 9.14
C PHE A 89 -4.53 5.43 10.31
N PHE A 90 -5.06 4.23 10.09
CA PHE A 90 -5.83 3.53 11.13
C PHE A 90 -4.94 3.04 12.27
N MET A 91 -3.72 2.59 12.00
CA MET A 91 -2.75 2.23 13.05
C MET A 91 -2.41 3.41 13.97
N GLN A 92 -2.32 4.61 13.42
CA GLN A 92 -1.99 5.81 14.19
C GLN A 92 -3.20 6.32 14.98
N HIS A 93 -4.39 6.30 14.38
CA HIS A 93 -5.52 7.04 14.94
C HIS A 93 -6.56 6.15 15.63
N CYS A 94 -6.76 4.91 15.21
CA CYS A 94 -7.73 3.97 15.80
C CYS A 94 -7.11 3.12 16.92
N GLN A 95 -6.40 3.77 17.84
CA GLN A 95 -5.82 3.15 19.03
C GLN A 95 -6.81 3.16 20.19
N ILE A 96 -6.76 2.16 21.07
CA ILE A 96 -7.66 2.08 22.24
C ILE A 96 -7.46 3.31 23.15
N GLU A 97 -6.25 3.85 23.21
CA GLU A 97 -5.90 5.04 23.97
C GLU A 97 -6.60 6.30 23.45
N ASN A 98 -6.94 6.33 22.16
CA ASN A 98 -7.66 7.41 21.51
C ASN A 98 -9.18 7.22 21.56
N LEU A 99 -9.68 6.09 22.07
CA LEU A 99 -11.11 5.76 22.05
C LEU A 99 -11.89 6.58 23.09
N ILE A 100 -12.83 7.39 22.63
CA ILE A 100 -13.67 8.25 23.49
C ILE A 100 -15.13 7.77 23.59
N TYR A 101 -15.57 6.95 22.63
CA TYR A 101 -16.91 6.35 22.60
C TYR A 101 -16.88 4.97 21.96
N HIS A 102 -17.66 4.04 22.50
CA HIS A 102 -18.03 2.78 21.86
C HIS A 102 -19.42 2.33 22.30
N VAL A 103 -20.08 1.52 21.48
CA VAL A 103 -21.34 0.85 21.87
C VAL A 103 -21.10 -0.17 23.01
N ARG A 104 -22.11 -0.45 23.84
CA ARG A 104 -21.96 -1.27 25.06
C ARG A 104 -21.42 -2.68 24.80
N ASP A 105 -21.78 -3.30 23.69
CA ASP A 105 -21.36 -4.66 23.31
C ASP A 105 -20.24 -4.66 22.25
N ALA A 106 -19.48 -3.57 22.18
CA ALA A 106 -18.38 -3.40 21.25
C ALA A 106 -17.25 -4.41 21.48
N ASN A 107 -16.83 -5.10 20.43
CA ASN A 107 -15.58 -5.86 20.44
C ASN A 107 -14.40 -4.88 20.33
N LEU A 108 -13.58 -4.77 21.38
CA LEU A 108 -12.38 -3.91 21.37
C LEU A 108 -11.12 -4.64 20.89
N GLU A 109 -11.14 -5.97 20.85
CA GLU A 109 -9.99 -6.79 20.44
C GLU A 109 -9.65 -6.59 18.96
N GLN A 110 -10.64 -6.23 18.14
CA GLN A 110 -10.42 -5.94 16.72
C GLN A 110 -9.51 -4.73 16.44
N PHE A 111 -9.28 -3.86 17.43
CA PHE A 111 -8.34 -2.73 17.35
C PHE A 111 -6.98 -3.05 17.98
N GLN A 112 -6.79 -4.25 18.54
CA GLN A 112 -5.52 -4.70 19.11
C GLN A 112 -4.67 -5.36 18.02
N VAL A 113 -4.19 -4.56 17.06
CA VAL A 113 -3.19 -5.03 16.09
C VAL A 113 -1.81 -4.95 16.72
N GLU A 114 -1.03 -6.02 16.57
CA GLU A 114 0.36 -6.03 17.04
C GLU A 114 1.20 -5.12 16.14
N ILE A 115 1.86 -4.13 16.74
CA ILE A 115 2.66 -3.15 16.02
C ILE A 115 4.10 -3.31 16.48
N ASN A 116 4.90 -3.90 15.61
CA ASN A 116 6.31 -4.20 15.83
C ASN A 116 7.14 -3.81 14.59
N GLU A 117 8.45 -4.10 14.59
CA GLU A 117 9.33 -3.76 13.47
C GLU A 117 8.90 -4.44 12.16
N VAL A 118 8.39 -5.68 12.21
CA VAL A 118 7.88 -6.39 11.02
C VAL A 118 6.67 -5.66 10.45
N THR A 119 5.78 -5.15 11.29
CA THR A 119 4.66 -4.31 10.86
C THR A 119 5.13 -3.11 10.05
N PHE A 120 6.18 -2.41 10.52
CA PHE A 120 6.71 -1.25 9.81
C PHE A 120 7.41 -1.60 8.50
N ASP A 121 8.01 -2.79 8.39
CA ASP A 121 8.57 -3.28 7.14
C ASP A 121 7.47 -3.61 6.13
N LEU A 122 6.38 -4.25 6.56
CA LEU A 122 5.21 -4.51 5.71
C LEU A 122 4.58 -3.21 5.18
N VAL A 123 4.46 -2.18 6.02
CA VAL A 123 3.94 -0.86 5.58
C VAL A 123 4.83 -0.25 4.50
N ARG A 124 6.16 -0.37 4.62
CA ARG A 124 7.09 0.12 3.59
C ARG A 124 6.94 -0.66 2.28
N GLU A 125 6.87 -1.99 2.36
CA GLU A 125 6.70 -2.85 1.19
C GLU A 125 5.39 -2.55 0.45
N GLN A 126 4.29 -2.31 1.18
CA GLN A 126 3.01 -1.92 0.58
C GLN A 126 3.12 -0.61 -0.20
N ILE A 127 3.85 0.37 0.33
CA ILE A 127 4.05 1.67 -0.33
C ILE A 127 4.95 1.54 -1.53
N ASP A 128 6.06 0.82 -1.40
CA ASP A 128 6.96 0.56 -2.50
C ASP A 128 6.20 -0.16 -3.63
N HIS A 129 5.31 -1.10 -3.30
CA HIS A 129 4.44 -1.76 -4.27
C HIS A 129 3.43 -0.80 -4.91
N GLN A 130 2.71 0.01 -4.13
CA GLN A 130 1.75 0.99 -4.66
C GLN A 130 2.43 2.05 -5.55
N LEU A 131 3.58 2.58 -5.14
CA LEU A 131 4.37 3.50 -5.95
C LEU A 131 4.87 2.82 -7.22
N SER A 132 5.42 1.61 -7.12
CA SER A 132 5.86 0.84 -8.29
C SER A 132 4.71 0.59 -9.27
N SER A 133 3.50 0.38 -8.75
CA SER A 133 2.30 0.13 -9.56
C SER A 133 1.91 1.31 -10.45
N CYS A 134 2.28 2.55 -10.13
CA CYS A 134 1.95 3.72 -10.95
C CYS A 134 3.07 4.16 -11.90
N VAL A 135 4.29 3.61 -11.80
CA VAL A 135 5.45 3.98 -12.64
C VAL A 135 5.18 3.77 -14.13
N HIS A 136 4.42 2.73 -14.49
CA HIS A 136 4.07 2.46 -15.89
C HIS A 136 3.33 3.62 -16.57
N HIS A 137 2.59 4.45 -15.81
CA HIS A 137 1.97 5.66 -16.35
C HIS A 137 3.02 6.71 -16.74
N LEU A 138 4.07 6.87 -15.93
CA LEU A 138 5.17 7.78 -16.25
C LEU A 138 5.97 7.29 -17.47
N ASP A 139 6.25 5.99 -17.54
CA ASP A 139 6.94 5.40 -18.70
C ASP A 139 6.13 5.60 -19.98
N ALA A 140 4.82 5.32 -19.94
CA ALA A 140 3.92 5.57 -21.06
C ALA A 140 3.85 7.06 -21.43
N ALA A 141 3.94 7.98 -20.47
CA ALA A 141 3.99 9.41 -20.77
C ALA A 141 5.25 9.80 -21.54
N CYS A 142 6.41 9.26 -21.15
CA CYS A 142 7.68 9.47 -21.84
C CYS A 142 7.63 8.93 -23.27
N GLU A 143 7.15 7.69 -23.47
CA GLU A 143 6.99 7.09 -24.80
C GLU A 143 6.10 7.95 -25.71
N HIS A 144 4.93 8.35 -25.22
CA HIS A 144 4.03 9.21 -26.00
C HIS A 144 4.62 10.60 -26.28
N LYS A 145 5.45 11.15 -25.37
CA LYS A 145 6.18 12.41 -25.61
C LYS A 145 7.16 12.26 -26.77
N ASP A 146 7.94 11.18 -26.76
CA ASP A 146 8.96 10.89 -27.79
C ASP A 146 8.32 10.64 -29.18
N GLU A 147 7.10 10.09 -29.21
CA GLU A 147 6.28 9.97 -30.42
C GLU A 147 5.66 11.30 -30.90
N GLY A 148 5.79 12.38 -30.13
CA GLY A 148 5.15 13.66 -30.40
C GLY A 148 3.64 13.68 -30.10
N ASN A 149 3.12 12.68 -29.39
CA ASN A 149 1.72 12.57 -29.00
C ASN A 149 1.45 13.19 -27.62
N PHE A 150 1.49 14.51 -27.55
CA PHE A 150 1.37 15.24 -26.28
C PHE A 150 0.03 15.04 -25.58
N ALA A 151 -1.07 14.80 -26.31
CA ALA A 151 -2.36 14.52 -25.70
C ALA A 151 -2.37 13.20 -24.91
N LYS A 152 -1.75 12.15 -25.47
CA LYS A 152 -1.60 10.87 -24.75
C LYS A 152 -0.58 10.98 -23.61
N ALA A 153 0.51 11.70 -23.82
CA ALA A 153 1.49 11.96 -22.75
C ALA A 153 0.84 12.67 -21.55
N LEU A 154 0.00 13.68 -21.81
CA LEU A 154 -0.75 14.39 -20.78
C LEU A 154 -1.69 13.48 -19.99
N PHE A 155 -2.44 12.60 -20.67
CA PHE A 155 -3.33 11.66 -20.00
C PHE A 155 -2.58 10.66 -19.12
N SER A 156 -1.46 10.13 -19.62
CA SER A 156 -0.58 9.26 -18.84
C SER A 156 -0.01 10.00 -17.61
N LEU A 157 0.37 11.28 -17.75
CA LEU A 157 0.80 12.12 -16.63
C LEU A 157 -0.32 12.42 -15.63
N TYR A 158 -1.56 12.60 -16.11
CA TYR A 158 -2.73 12.73 -15.24
C TYR A 158 -2.91 11.48 -14.39
N ALA A 159 -2.92 10.28 -15.00
CA ALA A 159 -3.07 9.03 -14.28
C ALA A 159 -1.95 8.85 -13.24
N TYR A 160 -0.70 9.16 -13.60
CA TYR A 160 0.43 9.10 -12.67
C TYR A 160 0.26 10.06 -11.48
N HIS A 161 -0.04 11.34 -11.72
CA HIS A 161 -0.28 12.33 -10.65
C HIS A 161 -1.45 11.91 -9.75
N LYS A 162 -2.55 11.47 -10.35
CA LYS A 162 -3.74 11.03 -9.64
C LYS A 162 -3.41 9.88 -8.70
N SER A 163 -2.70 8.86 -9.19
CA SER A 163 -2.25 7.73 -8.36
C SER A 163 -1.38 8.20 -7.18
N LEU A 164 -0.44 9.12 -7.40
CA LEU A 164 0.41 9.62 -6.32
C LEU A 164 -0.40 10.34 -5.23
N LEU A 165 -1.36 11.18 -5.62
CA LEU A 165 -2.22 11.89 -4.68
C LEU A 165 -3.20 10.95 -3.96
N ASP A 166 -3.72 9.92 -4.64
CA ASP A 166 -4.56 8.90 -4.02
C ASP A 166 -3.77 8.07 -3.00
N ILE A 167 -2.53 7.68 -3.31
CA ILE A 167 -1.62 7.00 -2.38
C ILE A 167 -1.42 7.89 -1.15
N ALA A 168 -1.06 9.17 -1.35
CA ALA A 168 -0.91 10.11 -0.24
C ALA A 168 -2.19 10.24 0.60
N ALA A 169 -3.36 10.25 -0.04
CA ALA A 169 -4.65 10.40 0.62
C ALA A 169 -5.03 9.15 1.40
N GLU A 170 -4.76 7.96 0.87
CA GLU A 170 -5.02 6.70 1.56
C GLU A 170 -4.22 6.61 2.86
N PHE A 171 -2.93 6.97 2.83
CA PHE A 171 -2.06 6.93 4.01
C PHE A 171 -2.31 8.05 5.02
N HIS A 172 -2.69 9.23 4.54
CA HIS A 172 -2.83 10.40 5.40
C HIS A 172 -4.26 10.66 5.86
N LEU A 173 -5.25 10.26 5.08
CA LEU A 173 -6.66 10.54 5.30
C LEU A 173 -7.51 9.27 5.43
N GLY A 174 -6.94 8.07 5.20
CA GLY A 174 -7.64 6.79 5.30
C GLY A 174 -8.60 6.50 4.15
N HIS A 175 -8.57 7.28 3.06
CA HIS A 175 -9.48 7.18 1.92
C HIS A 175 -8.77 7.35 0.59
N GLN A 176 -9.19 6.56 -0.40
CA GLN A 176 -8.94 6.81 -1.81
C GLN A 176 -10.09 7.65 -2.39
N PHE A 177 -9.78 8.57 -3.30
CA PHE A 177 -10.75 9.52 -3.86
C PHE A 177 -10.90 9.29 -5.36
N GLU A 178 -11.49 8.16 -5.74
CA GLU A 178 -11.54 7.68 -7.14
C GLU A 178 -12.10 8.72 -8.13
N GLU A 179 -13.13 9.48 -7.74
CA GLU A 179 -13.82 10.42 -8.63
C GLU A 179 -13.27 11.85 -8.64
N HIS A 180 -12.27 12.16 -7.80
CA HIS A 180 -11.81 13.55 -7.64
C HIS A 180 -10.80 13.95 -8.72
N LEU A 181 -10.84 15.22 -9.11
CA LEU A 181 -9.82 15.83 -9.96
C LEU A 181 -8.54 16.13 -9.18
N ILE A 182 -7.43 16.42 -9.88
CA ILE A 182 -6.16 16.77 -9.22
C ILE A 182 -6.31 18.07 -8.44
N SER A 183 -7.04 19.04 -9.00
CA SER A 183 -7.34 20.30 -8.32
C SER A 183 -8.12 20.10 -7.01
N GLU A 184 -9.08 19.18 -7.00
CA GLU A 184 -9.86 18.85 -5.81
C GLU A 184 -9.01 18.15 -4.76
N LEU A 185 -8.20 17.18 -5.17
CA LEU A 185 -7.27 16.46 -4.30
C LEU A 185 -6.25 17.39 -3.66
N GLN A 186 -5.65 18.30 -4.43
CA GLN A 186 -4.69 19.28 -3.91
C GLN A 186 -5.33 20.16 -2.82
N ASN A 187 -6.57 20.58 -3.01
CA ASN A 187 -7.32 21.36 -2.01
C ASN A 187 -7.61 20.56 -0.73
N LEU A 188 -7.82 19.24 -0.83
CA LEU A 188 -8.00 18.37 0.34
C LEU A 188 -6.75 18.31 1.22
N PHE A 189 -5.56 18.45 0.64
CA PHE A 189 -4.29 18.49 1.39
C PHE A 189 -3.96 19.86 2.00
N ALA A 190 -4.63 20.93 1.60
CA ALA A 190 -4.35 22.30 2.06
C ALA A 190 -4.26 22.49 3.58
N PRO A 191 -5.10 21.83 4.40
CA PRO A 191 -4.98 21.95 5.84
C PRO A 191 -3.76 21.23 6.43
N PHE A 192 -3.14 20.29 5.71
CA PHE A 192 -2.27 19.27 6.28
C PHE A 192 -0.84 19.26 5.73
N ASP A 193 -0.67 19.46 4.42
CA ASP A 193 0.66 19.46 3.79
C ASP A 193 0.72 20.48 2.66
N ILE A 194 1.48 21.55 2.89
CA ILE A 194 1.64 22.66 1.94
C ILE A 194 2.31 22.20 0.63
N ASN A 195 3.16 21.17 0.68
CA ASN A 195 3.88 20.69 -0.50
C ASN A 195 2.95 19.93 -1.43
N LEU A 196 2.02 19.16 -0.88
CA LEU A 196 0.98 18.50 -1.67
C LEU A 196 -0.13 19.47 -2.07
N SER A 197 -0.44 20.47 -1.24
CA SER A 197 -1.51 21.44 -1.52
C SER A 197 -1.14 22.58 -2.46
N CYS A 198 0.15 22.73 -2.77
CA CYS A 198 0.66 23.78 -3.65
C CYS A 198 1.57 23.20 -4.73
N VAL A 199 1.35 21.95 -5.17
CA VAL A 199 2.06 21.41 -6.33
C VAL A 199 1.80 22.31 -7.54
N TYR A 200 0.54 22.67 -7.78
CA TYR A 200 0.14 23.68 -8.75
C TYR A 200 -0.35 24.93 -8.01
N ASP A 201 0.48 25.98 -7.95
CA ASP A 201 0.05 27.21 -7.29
C ASP A 201 -0.97 27.95 -8.15
N ILE A 202 -2.23 27.98 -7.69
CA ILE A 202 -3.34 28.62 -8.40
C ILE A 202 -3.16 30.14 -8.59
N HIS A 203 -2.24 30.76 -7.85
CA HIS A 203 -1.89 32.17 -7.99
C HIS A 203 -0.86 32.41 -9.10
N ILE A 204 -0.21 31.35 -9.59
CA ILE A 204 0.70 31.38 -10.73
C ILE A 204 -0.08 30.96 -11.98
N GLU A 205 -0.23 31.89 -12.92
CA GLU A 205 -1.04 31.67 -14.14
C GLU A 205 -0.62 30.42 -14.93
N GLN A 206 0.69 30.17 -15.02
CA GLN A 206 1.22 28.99 -15.68
C GLN A 206 0.80 27.70 -14.97
N ASP A 207 0.91 27.62 -13.65
CA ASP A 207 0.52 26.44 -12.88
C ASP A 207 -0.99 26.20 -12.98
N ARG A 208 -1.79 27.26 -12.92
CA ARG A 208 -3.24 27.20 -13.13
C ARG A 208 -3.58 26.60 -14.50
N GLN A 209 -2.91 27.06 -15.55
CA GLN A 209 -3.12 26.55 -16.91
C GLN A 209 -2.72 25.07 -17.04
N LEU A 210 -1.58 24.66 -16.46
CA LEU A 210 -1.15 23.26 -16.49
C LEU A 210 -2.11 22.34 -15.73
N LEU A 211 -2.66 22.80 -14.61
CA LEU A 211 -3.68 22.08 -13.84
C LEU A 211 -4.98 21.94 -14.63
N GLU A 212 -5.43 23.01 -15.29
CA GLU A 212 -6.60 22.98 -16.18
C GLU A 212 -6.42 21.97 -17.33
N TYR A 213 -5.21 21.83 -17.89
CA TYR A 213 -4.94 20.80 -18.90
C TYR A 213 -5.09 19.39 -18.37
N LEU A 214 -4.54 19.12 -17.18
CA LEU A 214 -4.64 17.82 -16.53
C LEU A 214 -6.09 17.42 -16.24
N ASP A 215 -6.85 18.33 -15.62
CA ASP A 215 -8.25 18.05 -15.28
C ASP A 215 -9.12 17.87 -16.55
N GLN A 216 -8.85 18.64 -17.60
CA GLN A 216 -9.51 18.42 -18.91
C GLN A 216 -9.16 17.08 -19.54
N ALA A 217 -7.94 16.56 -19.33
CA ALA A 217 -7.55 15.25 -19.85
C ALA A 217 -8.39 14.13 -19.22
N ALA A 218 -8.76 14.28 -17.94
CA ALA A 218 -9.65 13.36 -17.22
C ALA A 218 -11.09 13.38 -17.78
N GLU A 219 -11.63 14.57 -18.01
CA GLU A 219 -13.02 14.74 -18.46
C GLU A 219 -13.25 14.29 -19.92
N LYS A 220 -12.24 14.48 -20.78
CA LYS A 220 -12.45 14.47 -22.24
C LYS A 220 -11.92 13.22 -22.95
N ASN A 221 -11.40 12.22 -22.24
CA ASN A 221 -10.99 10.91 -22.80
C ASN A 221 -10.33 11.00 -24.19
N PHE A 222 -9.30 11.86 -24.34
CA PHE A 222 -8.55 12.10 -25.59
C PHE A 222 -9.28 12.79 -26.76
N MET A 223 -10.57 13.14 -26.63
CA MET A 223 -11.39 13.55 -27.78
C MET A 223 -11.26 15.03 -28.18
N THR A 224 -10.71 15.89 -27.33
CA THR A 224 -10.42 17.27 -27.68
C THR A 224 -8.93 17.49 -27.85
N PRO A 225 -8.48 18.07 -28.98
CA PRO A 225 -7.09 18.47 -29.15
C PRO A 225 -6.78 19.61 -28.19
N THR A 226 -6.14 19.28 -27.07
CA THR A 226 -5.44 20.26 -26.26
C THR A 226 -4.12 20.53 -26.97
N PHE A 227 -3.91 21.76 -27.43
CA PHE A 227 -2.67 22.15 -28.08
C PHE A 227 -1.59 22.35 -27.02
N LEU A 228 -0.94 21.26 -26.60
CA LEU A 228 0.25 21.32 -25.75
C LEU A 228 1.51 21.30 -26.59
N ASN A 229 2.52 22.00 -26.10
CA ASN A 229 3.89 21.89 -26.57
C ASN A 229 4.73 21.04 -25.60
N GLU A 230 5.94 20.68 -26.04
CA GLU A 230 6.86 19.85 -25.26
C GLU A 230 7.24 20.49 -23.91
N GLN A 231 7.40 21.81 -23.84
CA GLN A 231 7.75 22.51 -22.60
C GLN A 231 6.65 22.39 -21.54
N GLU A 232 5.37 22.40 -21.94
CA GLU A 232 4.25 22.20 -21.04
C GLU A 232 4.21 20.76 -20.49
N ILE A 233 4.48 19.76 -21.33
CA ILE A 233 4.59 18.35 -20.89
C ILE A 233 5.76 18.17 -19.92
N GLU A 234 6.91 18.78 -20.19
CA GLU A 234 8.06 18.75 -19.30
C GLU A 234 7.77 19.45 -17.96
N ALA A 235 7.05 20.58 -17.99
CA ALA A 235 6.62 21.26 -16.77
C ALA A 235 5.70 20.37 -15.92
N ILE A 236 4.71 19.71 -16.54
CA ILE A 236 3.81 18.77 -15.84
C ILE A 236 4.59 17.58 -15.27
N THR A 237 5.55 17.04 -16.03
CA THR A 237 6.43 15.95 -15.58
C THR A 237 7.28 16.38 -14.39
N SER A 238 7.82 17.60 -14.40
CA SER A 238 8.55 18.17 -13.28
C SER A 238 7.65 18.30 -12.03
N LYS A 239 6.40 18.76 -12.20
CA LYS A 239 5.41 18.80 -11.11
C LYS A 239 5.07 17.41 -10.58
N ALA A 240 5.00 16.38 -11.43
CA ALA A 240 4.78 14.99 -10.99
C ALA A 240 5.90 14.48 -10.08
N ASN A 241 7.14 14.83 -10.41
CA ASN A 241 8.29 14.52 -9.56
C ASN A 241 8.25 15.27 -8.22
N ILE A 242 7.68 16.48 -8.18
CA ILE A 242 7.44 17.21 -6.93
C ILE A 242 6.38 16.48 -6.10
N THR A 243 5.26 16.08 -6.71
CA THR A 243 4.21 15.28 -6.04
C THR A 243 4.77 13.99 -5.44
N LEU A 244 5.59 13.25 -6.20
CA LEU A 244 6.23 12.03 -5.70
C LEU A 244 7.11 12.30 -4.48
N LYS A 245 7.96 13.34 -4.54
CA LYS A 245 8.84 13.72 -3.43
C LYS A 245 8.03 14.12 -2.20
N ALA A 246 6.99 14.92 -2.37
CA ALA A 246 6.10 15.35 -1.29
C ALA A 246 5.38 14.14 -0.67
N THR A 247 4.86 13.22 -1.48
CA THR A 247 4.22 11.97 -1.04
C THR A 247 5.18 11.10 -0.21
N LEU A 248 6.40 10.88 -0.68
CA LEU A 248 7.43 10.14 0.04
C LEU A 248 7.84 10.83 1.35
N GLN A 249 7.91 12.16 1.37
CA GLN A 249 8.22 12.93 2.56
C GLN A 249 7.11 12.84 3.60
N LEU A 250 5.84 12.95 3.18
CA LEU A 250 4.68 12.79 4.04
C LEU A 250 4.69 11.40 4.69
N PHE A 251 4.86 10.36 3.88
CA PHE A 251 4.94 8.99 4.38
C PHE A 251 6.06 8.81 5.41
N ARG A 252 7.28 9.24 5.10
CA ARG A 252 8.43 9.12 6.03
C ARG A 252 8.16 9.85 7.34
N SER A 253 7.51 11.01 7.28
CA SER A 253 7.17 11.82 8.44
C SER A 253 6.13 11.13 9.32
N GLN A 254 5.06 10.59 8.71
CA GLN A 254 4.05 9.82 9.43
C GLN A 254 4.62 8.54 10.02
N LEU A 255 5.36 7.74 9.26
CA LEU A 255 5.95 6.49 9.73
C LEU A 255 6.84 6.74 10.96
N LYS A 256 7.63 7.82 10.93
CA LYS A 256 8.47 8.25 12.04
C LYS A 256 7.64 8.69 13.26
N ALA A 257 6.57 9.45 13.04
CA ALA A 257 5.66 9.88 14.11
C ALA A 257 4.99 8.68 14.78
N THR A 258 4.45 7.75 13.98
CA THR A 258 3.85 6.50 14.46
C THR A 258 4.87 5.69 15.26
N LYS A 259 6.09 5.46 14.74
CA LYS A 259 7.16 4.79 15.51
C LYS A 259 7.45 5.48 16.84
N TYR A 260 7.60 6.80 16.85
CA TYR A 260 7.90 7.57 18.06
C TYR A 260 6.78 7.45 19.12
N ASP A 261 5.52 7.58 18.70
CA ASP A 261 4.37 7.48 19.62
C ASP A 261 4.30 6.04 20.21
N PHE A 262 4.62 5.00 19.43
CA PHE A 262 4.72 3.61 19.91
C PHE A 262 5.91 3.35 20.86
N GLU A 263 7.09 3.90 20.57
CA GLU A 263 8.26 3.81 21.44
C GLU A 263 7.97 4.46 22.81
N LYS A 264 7.25 5.58 22.81
CA LYS A 264 6.91 6.34 24.03
C LYS A 264 5.81 5.68 24.87
N LEU A 265 4.90 4.90 24.26
CA LEU A 265 3.90 4.07 24.94
C LEU A 265 4.51 2.87 25.70
N GLY A 266 5.84 2.69 25.66
CA GLY A 266 6.55 1.72 26.49
C GLY A 266 6.39 0.26 26.07
N LYS A 267 5.90 0.00 24.85
CA LYS A 267 5.60 -1.36 24.35
C LYS A 267 6.34 -1.78 23.08
N LEU A 268 7.35 -1.04 22.62
CA LEU A 268 8.47 -1.75 21.99
C LEU A 268 9.27 -2.41 23.11
N LYS A 269 8.74 -3.52 23.64
CA LYS A 269 9.63 -4.57 24.10
C LYS A 269 10.47 -4.87 22.87
N ARG A 270 11.69 -4.34 22.84
CA ARG A 270 12.77 -5.06 22.16
C ARG A 270 12.59 -6.48 22.68
N LEU A 271 12.20 -7.39 21.79
CA LEU A 271 12.28 -8.81 22.11
C LEU A 271 13.64 -8.97 22.80
N PRO A 272 13.71 -9.64 23.96
CA PRO A 272 15.02 -9.98 24.50
C PRO A 272 15.80 -10.52 23.32
N HIS A 273 17.03 -10.01 23.11
CA HIS A 273 17.91 -10.61 22.12
C HIS A 273 17.77 -12.11 22.36
N LEU A 274 17.12 -12.81 21.42
CA LEU A 274 17.19 -14.24 21.39
C LEU A 274 18.67 -14.45 21.19
N THR A 275 19.37 -14.70 22.31
CA THR A 275 20.69 -15.33 22.29
C THR A 275 20.49 -16.45 21.31
N PRO A 276 21.10 -16.37 20.11
CA PRO A 276 20.68 -17.21 19.01
C PRO A 276 20.78 -18.64 19.50
N ASP A 277 19.65 -19.31 19.63
CA ASP A 277 19.69 -20.73 19.87
C ASP A 277 20.45 -21.34 18.69
N GLN A 278 21.16 -22.44 18.93
CA GLN A 278 22.05 -23.06 17.95
C GLN A 278 21.31 -23.37 16.64
N GLY A 279 19.98 -23.55 16.68
CA GLY A 279 19.09 -23.66 15.52
C GLY A 279 19.03 -22.40 14.65
N PHE A 280 18.87 -21.20 15.24
CA PHE A 280 18.73 -19.95 14.48
C PHE A 280 20.03 -19.52 13.78
N GLN A 281 21.19 -19.80 14.39
CA GLN A 281 22.48 -19.61 13.72
C GLN A 281 22.70 -20.62 12.59
N LYS A 282 22.22 -21.85 12.75
CA LYS A 282 22.30 -22.88 11.72
C LYS A 282 21.41 -22.52 10.53
N ILE A 283 20.14 -22.16 10.75
CA ILE A 283 19.22 -21.69 9.69
C ILE A 283 19.79 -20.47 8.97
N ARG A 284 20.28 -19.46 9.70
CA ARG A 284 20.86 -18.26 9.09
C ARG A 284 22.10 -18.59 8.24
N LYS A 285 22.95 -19.51 8.71
CA LYS A 285 24.12 -19.98 7.98
C LYS A 285 23.72 -20.78 6.75
N ASP A 286 22.68 -21.60 6.84
CA ASP A 286 22.16 -22.38 5.72
C ASP A 286 21.52 -21.48 4.66
N LEU A 287 20.72 -20.48 5.07
CA LEU A 287 20.20 -19.42 4.20
C LEU A 287 21.32 -18.63 3.51
N GLN A 288 22.33 -18.22 4.26
CA GLN A 288 23.50 -17.54 3.69
C GLN A 288 24.27 -18.45 2.73
N ASN A 289 24.41 -19.74 3.02
CA ASN A 289 25.05 -20.70 2.11
C ASN A 289 24.25 -20.91 0.83
N LEU A 290 22.92 -20.95 0.92
CA LEU A 290 22.01 -21.15 -0.21
C LEU A 290 22.00 -19.91 -1.12
N VAL A 291 21.88 -18.73 -0.52
CA VAL A 291 22.03 -17.42 -1.21
C VAL A 291 23.42 -17.31 -1.85
N ASN A 292 24.49 -17.64 -1.13
CA ASN A 292 25.85 -17.55 -1.66
C ASN A 292 26.10 -18.54 -2.80
N ARG A 293 25.58 -19.78 -2.72
CA ARG A 293 25.70 -20.75 -3.82
C ARG A 293 25.02 -20.23 -5.07
N LYS A 294 23.74 -19.84 -5.01
CA LYS A 294 23.01 -19.40 -6.20
C LYS A 294 23.46 -18.04 -6.73
N ILE A 295 23.75 -17.05 -5.87
CA ILE A 295 24.19 -15.72 -6.35
C ILE A 295 25.63 -15.73 -6.89
N LEU A 296 26.53 -16.58 -6.37
CA LEU A 296 27.90 -16.67 -6.89
C LEU A 296 27.99 -17.56 -8.14
N GLU A 297 27.20 -18.62 -8.23
CA GLU A 297 27.16 -19.50 -9.41
C GLU A 297 26.42 -18.88 -10.61
N LEU A 298 25.61 -17.83 -10.40
CA LEU A 298 24.92 -17.08 -11.45
C LEU A 298 25.69 -15.86 -11.98
N ARG A 299 26.90 -15.56 -11.46
CA ARG A 299 27.71 -14.43 -11.96
C ARG A 299 28.55 -14.85 -13.18
N PRO A 300 28.63 -14.01 -14.23
CA PRO A 300 29.56 -14.24 -15.33
C PRO A 300 31.01 -14.21 -14.80
N GLY A 301 31.75 -15.32 -14.96
CA GLY A 301 33.19 -15.39 -14.61
C GLY A 301 33.65 -16.55 -13.72
N HIS A 302 32.79 -17.53 -13.39
CA HIS A 302 33.20 -18.74 -12.66
C HIS A 302 33.49 -19.93 -13.59
N ASP A 303 34.60 -20.66 -13.33
CA ASP A 303 35.19 -21.73 -14.16
C ASP A 303 34.39 -23.04 -14.27
N LYS A 304 33.08 -23.04 -14.03
CA LYS A 304 32.20 -24.19 -14.26
C LYS A 304 30.98 -23.75 -15.07
N ILE A 305 31.14 -23.81 -16.39
CA ILE A 305 30.11 -23.49 -17.36
C ILE A 305 29.23 -24.72 -17.58
N TYR A 306 27.98 -24.67 -17.14
CA TYR A 306 26.87 -25.37 -17.78
C TYR A 306 25.62 -24.48 -17.75
N TYR A 307 25.59 -23.44 -18.58
CA TYR A 307 24.33 -22.79 -18.95
C TYR A 307 24.28 -22.69 -20.47
N LYS A 308 23.34 -23.39 -21.10
CA LYS A 308 23.13 -23.35 -22.57
C LYS A 308 22.19 -22.22 -23.00
N ALA A 309 21.53 -21.52 -22.07
CA ALA A 309 20.64 -20.39 -22.36
C ALA A 309 20.72 -19.31 -21.25
N ASN A 310 20.73 -18.04 -21.65
CA ASN A 310 20.72 -16.89 -20.74
C ASN A 310 19.27 -16.45 -20.48
N LEU A 311 18.73 -16.71 -19.29
CA LEU A 311 17.43 -16.19 -18.85
C LEU A 311 17.65 -15.05 -17.88
N LYS A 312 17.01 -13.91 -18.13
CA LYS A 312 17.03 -12.76 -17.21
C LYS A 312 16.05 -13.03 -16.07
N VAL A 313 16.54 -12.98 -14.83
CA VAL A 313 15.75 -13.23 -13.61
C VAL A 313 15.99 -12.05 -12.68
N ASP A 314 14.93 -11.28 -12.41
CA ASP A 314 14.96 -10.10 -11.52
C ASP A 314 14.35 -10.45 -10.14
N GLY A 315 13.59 -11.56 -10.02
CA GLY A 315 13.08 -12.11 -8.76
C GLY A 315 12.71 -13.61 -8.81
N THR A 316 12.37 -14.21 -7.66
CA THR A 316 12.03 -15.65 -7.56
C THR A 316 10.73 -16.01 -8.30
N ALA A 317 9.77 -15.09 -8.38
CA ALA A 317 8.58 -15.25 -9.19
C ALA A 317 8.90 -15.41 -10.69
N ASP A 318 9.96 -14.75 -11.18
CA ASP A 318 10.38 -14.84 -12.59
C ASP A 318 10.84 -16.25 -12.94
N ILE A 319 11.45 -16.98 -12.00
CA ILE A 319 11.84 -18.37 -12.19
C ILE A 319 10.59 -19.23 -12.46
N LEU A 320 9.52 -19.03 -11.68
CA LEU A 320 8.25 -19.73 -11.87
C LEU A 320 7.56 -19.32 -13.19
N TYR A 321 7.66 -18.04 -13.58
CA TYR A 321 7.15 -17.57 -14.88
C TYR A 321 7.92 -18.17 -16.06
N HIS A 322 9.25 -18.27 -15.97
CA HIS A 322 10.09 -18.93 -16.99
C HIS A 322 9.78 -20.42 -17.08
N ILE A 323 9.67 -21.13 -15.97
CA ILE A 323 9.23 -22.55 -15.93
C ILE A 323 7.86 -22.70 -16.60
N SER A 324 6.90 -21.85 -16.26
CA SER A 324 5.55 -21.86 -16.84
C SER A 324 5.59 -21.60 -18.36
N GLY A 325 6.39 -20.64 -18.81
CA GLY A 325 6.58 -20.32 -20.23
C GLY A 325 7.17 -21.48 -21.01
N LEU A 326 8.24 -22.09 -20.50
CA LEU A 326 8.90 -23.24 -21.11
C LEU A 326 7.97 -24.47 -21.15
N LEU A 327 7.20 -24.73 -20.09
CA LEU A 327 6.22 -25.83 -20.05
C LEU A 327 5.11 -25.63 -21.08
N LYS A 328 4.60 -24.40 -21.24
CA LYS A 328 3.60 -24.08 -22.26
C LYS A 328 4.13 -24.31 -23.67
N VAL A 329 5.37 -23.94 -23.94
CA VAL A 329 6.04 -24.21 -25.23
C VAL A 329 6.16 -25.73 -25.47
N CYS A 330 6.56 -26.51 -24.47
CA CYS A 330 6.60 -27.97 -24.57
C CYS A 330 5.21 -28.58 -24.85
N ILE A 331 4.17 -28.13 -24.14
CA ILE A 331 2.79 -28.59 -24.32
C ILE A 331 2.28 -28.25 -25.73
N MET A 332 2.54 -27.03 -26.22
CA MET A 332 2.16 -26.62 -27.57
C MET A 332 2.91 -27.39 -28.66
N ALA A 333 4.18 -27.72 -28.42
CA ALA A 333 4.99 -28.52 -29.34
C ALA A 333 4.54 -30.00 -29.38
N LEU A 334 4.15 -30.58 -28.23
CA LEU A 334 3.55 -31.92 -28.15
C LEU A 334 2.17 -32.00 -28.82
N GLY A 335 1.41 -30.91 -28.84
CA GLY A 335 0.12 -30.84 -29.52
C GLY A 335 0.20 -30.71 -31.05
N ASN A 336 1.39 -30.45 -31.61
CA ASN A 336 1.62 -30.15 -33.03
C ASN A 336 2.72 -31.03 -33.65
N GLU A 337 2.77 -32.32 -33.31
CA GLU A 337 3.82 -33.26 -33.73
C GLU A 337 4.02 -33.38 -35.26
N ASN A 338 3.06 -32.91 -36.07
CA ASN A 338 3.05 -32.99 -37.54
C ASN A 338 3.40 -31.66 -38.24
N THR A 339 3.97 -30.68 -37.55
CA THR A 339 4.35 -29.40 -38.18
C THR A 339 5.84 -29.38 -38.53
N ASP A 340 6.18 -29.21 -39.81
CA ASP A 340 7.55 -29.02 -40.32
C ASP A 340 8.23 -27.72 -39.82
N ILE A 341 7.57 -26.99 -38.92
CA ILE A 341 7.98 -25.69 -38.40
C ILE A 341 9.16 -25.83 -37.42
N PHE A 342 9.31 -26.99 -36.76
CA PHE A 342 10.36 -27.24 -35.77
C PHE A 342 11.19 -28.48 -36.13
N PRO A 343 12.49 -28.33 -36.47
CA PRO A 343 13.36 -29.48 -36.67
C PRO A 343 13.58 -30.21 -35.34
N GLU A 344 13.46 -31.54 -35.35
CA GLU A 344 13.69 -32.42 -34.19
C GLU A 344 12.90 -32.05 -32.92
N PRO A 345 11.56 -31.98 -32.99
CA PRO A 345 10.71 -31.47 -31.90
C PRO A 345 10.90 -32.27 -30.61
N LYS A 346 11.12 -33.58 -30.70
CA LYS A 346 11.38 -34.43 -29.54
C LYS A 346 12.67 -34.05 -28.79
N LEU A 347 13.74 -33.73 -29.53
CA LEU A 347 15.01 -33.31 -28.94
C LEU A 347 14.85 -31.92 -28.29
N ASN A 348 14.19 -30.98 -28.97
CA ASN A 348 13.96 -29.64 -28.44
C ASN A 348 13.05 -29.63 -27.20
N ILE A 349 12.00 -30.45 -27.19
CA ILE A 349 11.13 -30.63 -26.01
C ILE A 349 11.95 -31.23 -24.87
N GLN A 350 12.75 -32.27 -25.14
CA GLN A 350 13.61 -32.87 -24.12
C GLN A 350 14.59 -31.85 -23.52
N THR A 351 15.32 -31.10 -24.34
CA THR A 351 16.25 -30.07 -23.87
C THR A 351 15.54 -28.95 -23.11
N THR A 352 14.33 -28.57 -23.53
CA THR A 352 13.53 -27.57 -22.81
C THR A 352 13.05 -28.08 -21.44
N LEU A 353 12.66 -29.35 -21.35
CA LEU A 353 12.31 -30.01 -20.09
C LEU A 353 13.53 -30.15 -19.17
N GLU A 354 14.72 -30.43 -19.71
CA GLU A 354 15.98 -30.42 -18.96
C GLU A 354 16.25 -29.03 -18.36
N HIS A 355 16.02 -27.94 -19.11
CA HIS A 355 16.13 -26.57 -18.57
C HIS A 355 15.08 -26.24 -17.51
N ILE A 356 13.86 -26.74 -17.64
CA ILE A 356 12.83 -26.60 -16.60
C ILE A 356 13.28 -27.30 -15.30
N LEU A 357 13.87 -28.50 -15.40
CA LEU A 357 14.39 -29.22 -14.24
C LEU A 357 15.52 -28.45 -13.53
N GLU A 358 16.38 -27.77 -14.28
CA GLU A 358 17.44 -26.91 -13.73
C GLU A 358 16.88 -25.66 -13.00
N LEU A 359 15.72 -25.16 -13.42
CA LEU A 359 15.07 -23.99 -12.83
C LEU A 359 14.22 -24.31 -11.59
N LEU A 360 13.81 -25.56 -11.39
CA LEU A 360 12.92 -25.93 -10.29
C LEU A 360 13.59 -25.71 -8.93
N PRO A 361 12.97 -24.96 -8.01
CA PRO A 361 13.59 -24.55 -6.75
C PRO A 361 13.43 -25.63 -5.65
N PHE A 362 13.89 -26.85 -5.92
CA PHE A 362 13.72 -27.99 -5.00
C PHE A 362 14.40 -27.74 -3.65
N GLU A 363 15.64 -27.26 -3.66
CA GLU A 363 16.42 -27.01 -2.43
C GLU A 363 15.83 -25.86 -1.60
N GLU A 364 15.26 -24.85 -2.26
CA GLU A 364 14.59 -23.72 -1.63
C GLU A 364 13.29 -24.16 -0.95
N VAL A 365 12.51 -25.04 -1.57
CA VAL A 365 11.31 -25.63 -0.97
C VAL A 365 11.66 -26.51 0.22
N GLU A 366 12.69 -27.37 0.13
CA GLU A 366 13.18 -28.15 1.28
C GLU A 366 13.74 -27.27 2.42
N CYS A 367 14.31 -26.11 2.08
CA CYS A 367 14.74 -25.12 3.08
C CYS A 367 13.54 -24.48 3.77
N LEU A 368 12.51 -24.09 3.01
CA LEU A 368 11.26 -23.54 3.53
C LEU A 368 10.52 -24.55 4.42
N GLU A 369 10.42 -25.82 4.02
CA GLU A 369 9.82 -26.88 4.83
C GLU A 369 10.57 -27.06 6.16
N ARG A 370 11.91 -27.08 6.13
CA ARG A 370 12.73 -27.12 7.36
C ARG A 370 12.51 -25.90 8.26
N ILE A 371 12.33 -24.71 7.68
CA ILE A 371 12.01 -23.49 8.43
C ILE A 371 10.63 -23.59 9.07
N ILE A 372 9.63 -24.10 8.34
CA ILE A 372 8.26 -24.32 8.83
C ILE A 372 8.26 -25.32 10.00
N ASP A 373 9.01 -26.42 9.87
CA ASP A 373 9.13 -27.46 10.90
C ASP A 373 9.87 -26.98 12.15
N GLU A 374 11.02 -26.30 12.00
CA GLU A 374 11.82 -25.81 13.14
C GLU A 374 11.17 -24.61 13.87
N LEU A 375 10.28 -23.87 13.19
CA LEU A 375 9.53 -22.76 13.79
C LEU A 375 8.15 -23.16 14.32
N GLU A 376 7.80 -24.45 14.29
CA GLU A 376 6.47 -24.98 14.65
C GLU A 376 5.33 -24.18 13.96
N ILE A 377 5.54 -23.75 12.71
CA ILE A 377 4.50 -23.09 11.92
C ILE A 377 3.50 -24.18 11.50
N THR A 378 2.64 -24.54 12.44
CA THR A 378 1.57 -25.51 12.17
C THR A 378 0.54 -24.87 11.24
N THR A 379 0.19 -25.58 10.17
CA THR A 379 -0.97 -25.25 9.33
C THR A 379 -2.30 -25.71 9.95
N ASP A 380 -2.26 -26.23 11.19
CA ASP A 380 -3.42 -26.76 11.92
C ASP A 380 -3.66 -25.98 13.23
N HIS A 381 -4.57 -25.00 13.21
CA HIS A 381 -5.19 -24.47 14.43
C HIS A 381 -6.72 -24.48 14.34
N TYR A 382 -7.30 -25.67 14.47
CA TYR A 382 -8.54 -25.90 15.21
C TYR A 382 -8.47 -27.26 15.93
N LEU A 383 -8.14 -27.24 17.23
CA LEU A 383 -8.56 -28.28 18.17
C LEU A 383 -9.04 -27.58 19.45
N LEU A 384 -10.33 -27.71 19.73
CA LEU A 384 -10.94 -27.36 21.00
C LEU A 384 -10.41 -28.31 22.08
N GLU A 385 -9.66 -27.80 23.05
CA GLU A 385 -9.51 -28.49 24.33
C GLU A 385 -10.71 -28.14 25.24
N PRO A 386 -11.41 -29.14 25.82
CA PRO A 386 -12.44 -28.86 26.80
C PRO A 386 -11.80 -28.32 28.10
N PRO A 387 -12.44 -27.35 28.77
CA PRO A 387 -11.88 -26.74 29.97
C PRO A 387 -11.74 -27.77 31.11
N LYS A 388 -10.49 -27.98 31.54
CA LYS A 388 -10.12 -28.76 32.73
C LYS A 388 -10.40 -27.99 34.02
N TYR A 389 -11.66 -27.62 34.26
CA TYR A 389 -12.12 -27.17 35.59
C TYR A 389 -13.55 -27.63 35.85
N LEU A 390 -13.72 -28.95 35.92
CA LEU A 390 -14.77 -29.60 36.68
C LEU A 390 -14.10 -30.82 37.31
N TYR A 391 -13.62 -30.66 38.54
CA TYR A 391 -13.31 -31.67 39.58
C TYR A 391 -12.20 -31.13 40.49
N ALA A 392 -12.60 -30.23 41.40
CA ALA A 392 -12.16 -30.14 42.81
C ALA A 392 -12.83 -28.92 43.45
#